data_AF-A0A2T7PF04-F1
#
_entry.id   AF-A0A2T7PF04-F1
#
_cell.length_a   1.000
_cell.length_b   1.000
_cell.length_c   1.000
_cell.angle_alpha   90.00
_cell.angle_beta   90.00
_cell.angle_gamma   90.00
#
_symmetry.space_group_name_H-M   'P 1'
#
loop_
_entity.id
_entity.type
_entity.pdbx_description
1 polymer ?
#
loop_
_entity_poly.entity_id
_entity_poly.type
_entity_poly.pdbx_seq_one_letter_code
_entity_poly.pdbx_strand_id
1 'polypeptide(L)'
;MLYVSQSRDAVILVQPDPLDVQDELRSTNQCLTLGKHSWKYNVKYGRPGLLINPSKDSDVLRGSTTDIVNRIYHNMCPGHQTLPNVQFTFPDILLIVEFTEPAYYNAIPYLELLYRRYFPNILYCGLEPETLKEQIVAEKLGFPIYYLQALNDTWQTKYECIQHAMKMCDNFTGYLLIGDDTLINMTNFERTPKYKAMVGDEFVRSRLFVITTHFQYSWPCWGLEGGRSAMLGVLNELAFKANRDNDHLAQQFLRNYYSFVNHSNIFYFMAIDFLYVPKRLSSIFLYMTSLFLKYKASVEVAIPFFVCACNTQRTCTLLE
;
A
#
# COMPACT_ATOMS: atom_id res chain seq x y z
N MET A 1 -17.39 24.15 -31.26
CA MET A 1 -18.41 23.47 -32.07
C MET A 1 -17.80 22.15 -32.50
N LEU A 2 -18.25 20.95 -32.13
CA LEU A 2 -19.61 20.45 -31.91
C LEU A 2 -20.07 20.36 -30.45
N TYR A 3 -21.39 20.52 -30.28
CA TYR A 3 -22.21 20.45 -29.07
C TYR A 3 -23.20 19.28 -29.26
N VAL A 4 -23.38 18.42 -28.25
CA VAL A 4 -24.58 17.59 -28.01
C VAL A 4 -24.52 17.20 -26.52
N SER A 5 -25.53 17.27 -25.65
CA SER A 5 -26.85 17.90 -25.61
C SER A 5 -27.29 17.82 -24.14
N GLN A 6 -28.04 18.81 -23.66
CA GLN A 6 -28.82 18.70 -22.44
C GLN A 6 -29.89 17.60 -22.61
N SER A 7 -30.03 16.70 -21.65
CA SER A 7 -31.27 15.95 -21.41
C SER A 7 -31.52 15.93 -19.91
N ARG A 8 -32.68 16.46 -19.52
CA ARG A 8 -33.33 16.16 -18.25
C ARG A 8 -33.90 14.73 -18.34
N ASP A 9 -34.17 14.15 -17.17
CA ASP A 9 -34.79 12.83 -16.90
C ASP A 9 -33.82 11.63 -16.96
N ALA A 10 -33.69 10.76 -15.97
CA ALA A 10 -34.23 10.68 -14.62
C ALA A 10 -33.11 10.24 -13.68
N VAL A 11 -33.01 10.81 -12.48
CA VAL A 11 -32.21 10.20 -11.41
C VAL A 11 -32.93 8.90 -11.04
N ILE A 12 -32.50 7.79 -11.63
CA ILE A 12 -32.84 6.49 -11.09
C ILE A 12 -32.09 6.42 -9.76
N LEU A 13 -32.81 6.75 -8.68
CA LEU A 13 -32.46 6.33 -7.33
C LEU A 13 -32.52 4.80 -7.32
N VAL A 14 -31.45 4.17 -7.77
CA VAL A 14 -31.20 2.78 -7.44
C VAL A 14 -30.87 2.79 -5.96
N GLN A 15 -31.82 2.30 -5.16
CA GLN A 15 -31.59 2.05 -3.75
C GLN A 15 -30.34 1.18 -3.60
N PRO A 16 -29.51 1.39 -2.57
CA PRO A 16 -28.33 0.58 -2.37
C PRO A 16 -28.78 -0.86 -2.07
N ASP A 17 -28.68 -1.74 -3.06
CA ASP A 17 -28.72 -3.16 -2.79
C ASP A 17 -27.46 -3.52 -1.99
N PRO A 18 -27.60 -4.20 -0.85
CA PRO A 18 -26.48 -4.85 -0.22
C PRO A 18 -26.22 -6.13 -1.03
N LEU A 19 -25.09 -6.24 -1.73
CA LEU A 19 -24.31 -7.49 -1.86
C LEU A 19 -23.19 -7.42 -2.94
N ASP A 20 -22.04 -7.95 -2.53
CA ASP A 20 -21.07 -8.75 -3.29
C ASP A 20 -20.90 -8.55 -4.80
N VAL A 21 -20.18 -7.49 -5.18
CA VAL A 21 -19.39 -7.47 -6.43
C VAL A 21 -17.99 -8.08 -6.17
N GLN A 22 -17.84 -8.90 -5.13
CA GLN A 22 -16.57 -9.52 -4.75
C GLN A 22 -16.29 -10.85 -5.46
N ASP A 23 -17.31 -11.55 -5.95
CA ASP A 23 -17.16 -12.94 -6.43
C ASP A 23 -16.80 -13.08 -7.91
N GLU A 24 -17.12 -12.11 -8.78
CA GLU A 24 -16.80 -12.24 -10.22
C GLU A 24 -15.31 -12.05 -10.56
N LEU A 25 -14.55 -11.32 -9.73
CA LEU A 25 -13.10 -11.12 -9.92
C LEU A 25 -12.22 -12.22 -9.28
N ARG A 26 -12.82 -13.18 -8.56
CA ARG A 26 -12.08 -14.26 -7.85
C ARG A 26 -11.64 -15.41 -8.76
N SER A 27 -12.14 -15.53 -10.00
CA SER A 27 -12.06 -16.79 -10.76
C SER A 27 -10.84 -16.99 -11.68
N THR A 28 -9.87 -16.06 -11.76
CA THR A 28 -8.74 -16.20 -12.73
C THR A 28 -7.34 -15.96 -12.19
N ASN A 29 -7.16 -15.51 -10.95
CA ASN A 29 -5.82 -15.26 -10.40
C ASN A 29 -5.46 -16.27 -9.31
N GLN A 30 -4.61 -17.24 -9.65
CA GLN A 30 -3.94 -18.08 -8.66
C GLN A 30 -3.17 -17.19 -7.69
N CYS A 31 -3.45 -17.30 -6.38
CA CYS A 31 -2.76 -16.50 -5.37
C CYS A 31 -1.25 -16.81 -5.36
N LEU A 32 -0.45 -15.84 -4.96
CA LEU A 32 1.01 -15.96 -4.86
C LEU A 32 1.36 -16.73 -3.57
N THR A 33 1.85 -17.95 -3.73
CA THR A 33 2.37 -18.73 -2.61
C THR A 33 3.68 -18.15 -2.09
N LEU A 34 3.79 -18.03 -0.77
CA LEU A 34 5.02 -17.62 -0.09
C LEU A 34 6.16 -18.59 -0.41
N GLY A 35 7.22 -18.09 -1.05
CA GLY A 35 8.43 -18.86 -1.34
C GLY A 35 9.55 -18.62 -0.34
N LYS A 36 10.65 -19.38 -0.50
CA LYS A 36 11.96 -19.00 0.02
C LYS A 36 12.77 -18.40 -1.11
N HIS A 37 13.36 -17.23 -0.87
CA HIS A 37 14.31 -16.64 -1.79
C HIS A 37 15.65 -17.35 -1.65
N SER A 38 16.26 -17.66 -2.80
CA SER A 38 17.60 -18.24 -2.80
C SER A 38 18.61 -17.21 -2.35
N TRP A 39 19.55 -17.61 -1.49
CA TRP A 39 20.69 -16.77 -1.19
C TRP A 39 21.64 -16.61 -2.38
N LYS A 40 21.77 -17.67 -3.20
CA LYS A 40 22.72 -17.74 -4.34
C LYS A 40 22.18 -17.15 -5.65
N TYR A 41 20.86 -17.02 -5.77
CA TYR A 41 20.22 -16.57 -7.00
C TYR A 41 19.49 -15.24 -6.76
N ASN A 42 19.25 -14.51 -7.83
CA ASN A 42 18.51 -13.24 -7.77
C ASN A 42 17.10 -13.49 -7.24
N VAL A 43 16.64 -12.56 -6.40
CA VAL A 43 15.23 -12.49 -5.99
C VAL A 43 14.38 -12.19 -7.22
N LYS A 44 13.25 -12.87 -7.36
CA LYS A 44 12.33 -12.63 -8.47
C LYS A 44 11.46 -11.40 -8.17
N TYR A 45 11.45 -10.44 -9.08
CA TYR A 45 10.57 -9.28 -9.03
C TYR A 45 9.10 -9.68 -8.81
N GLY A 46 8.38 -8.93 -7.98
CA GLY A 46 6.95 -9.09 -7.75
C GLY A 46 6.55 -10.40 -7.06
N ARG A 47 7.52 -11.16 -6.52
CA ARG A 47 7.28 -12.39 -5.78
C ARG A 47 7.72 -12.24 -4.33
N PRO A 48 6.78 -12.17 -3.38
CA PRO A 48 7.11 -12.20 -1.97
C PRO A 48 7.80 -13.51 -1.58
N GLY A 49 8.77 -13.46 -0.67
CA GLY A 49 9.43 -14.65 -0.15
C GLY A 49 10.35 -14.37 1.02
N LEU A 50 10.75 -15.43 1.71
CA LEU A 50 11.63 -15.34 2.88
C LEU A 50 13.11 -15.35 2.48
N LEU A 51 13.86 -14.37 2.94
CA LEU A 51 15.32 -14.38 2.99
C LEU A 51 15.76 -14.92 4.36
N ILE A 52 16.61 -15.95 4.35
CA ILE A 52 17.11 -16.60 5.56
C ILE A 52 18.63 -16.52 5.52
N ASN A 53 19.22 -15.94 6.56
CA ASN A 53 20.67 -15.83 6.69
C ASN A 53 21.31 -17.23 6.62
N PRO A 54 22.29 -17.45 5.73
CA PRO A 54 22.91 -18.76 5.53
C PRO A 54 24.02 -19.08 6.55
N SER A 55 24.40 -18.13 7.41
CA SER A 55 25.51 -18.31 8.35
C SER A 55 25.22 -19.43 9.36
N LYS A 56 26.14 -20.40 9.48
CA LYS A 56 26.04 -21.54 10.42
C LYS A 56 26.11 -21.10 11.90
N ASP A 57 26.68 -19.93 12.17
CA ASP A 57 26.76 -19.34 13.51
C ASP A 57 25.51 -18.50 13.84
N SER A 58 24.68 -18.21 12.84
CA SER A 58 23.34 -17.73 13.11
C SER A 58 22.50 -18.95 13.45
N ASP A 59 22.22 -19.15 14.74
CA ASP A 59 20.99 -19.82 15.13
C ASP A 59 19.88 -19.05 14.42
N VAL A 60 19.45 -19.56 13.27
CA VAL A 60 18.28 -19.05 12.56
C VAL A 60 17.16 -19.30 13.54
N LEU A 61 16.78 -18.24 14.26
CA LEU A 61 15.64 -18.23 15.13
C LEU A 61 14.43 -18.52 14.25
N ARG A 62 14.04 -19.78 14.26
CA ARG A 62 12.63 -20.18 14.23
C ARG A 62 11.99 -19.99 15.62
N GLY A 63 12.55 -19.07 16.41
CA GLY A 63 12.06 -18.71 17.72
C GLY A 63 10.76 -17.93 17.62
N SER A 64 10.10 -17.78 18.75
CA SER A 64 8.92 -16.93 18.86
C SER A 64 9.29 -15.47 18.50
N THR A 65 8.30 -14.68 18.13
CA THR A 65 8.45 -13.22 17.96
C THR A 65 9.19 -12.55 19.12
N THR A 66 8.91 -12.97 20.35
CA THR A 66 9.58 -12.43 21.54
C THR A 66 11.07 -12.75 21.55
N ASP A 67 11.49 -13.90 21.06
CA ASP A 67 12.90 -14.27 20.96
C ASP A 67 13.63 -13.39 19.94
N ILE A 68 12.98 -13.13 18.80
CA ILE A 68 13.50 -12.23 17.77
C ILE A 68 13.71 -10.83 18.35
N VAL A 69 12.65 -10.25 18.93
CA VAL A 69 12.68 -8.90 19.50
C VAL A 69 13.69 -8.80 20.63
N ASN A 70 13.71 -9.77 21.56
CA ASN A 70 14.67 -9.79 22.65
C ASN A 70 16.10 -9.87 22.12
N ARG A 71 16.41 -10.71 21.14
CA ARG A 71 17.77 -10.77 20.58
C ARG A 71 18.23 -9.43 20.02
N ILE A 72 17.38 -8.76 19.23
CA ILE A 72 17.71 -7.43 18.70
C ILE A 72 17.89 -6.43 19.85
N TYR A 73 17.01 -6.47 20.86
CA TYR A 73 17.06 -5.57 22.00
C TYR A 73 18.33 -5.75 22.83
N HIS A 74 18.75 -6.98 23.10
CA HIS A 74 20.00 -7.25 23.84
C HIS A 74 21.24 -6.83 23.06
N ASN A 75 21.23 -6.98 21.73
CA ASN A 75 22.33 -6.53 20.88
C ASN A 75 22.47 -4.99 20.90
N MET A 76 21.35 -4.27 20.91
CA MET A 76 21.35 -2.80 20.92
C MET A 76 21.50 -2.19 22.33
N CYS A 77 20.99 -2.87 23.36
CA CYS A 77 20.98 -2.41 24.75
C CYS A 77 21.51 -3.51 25.70
N PRO A 78 22.83 -3.79 25.69
CA PRO A 78 23.42 -4.81 26.56
C PRO A 78 23.10 -4.54 28.03
N GLY A 79 22.80 -5.61 28.79
CA GLY A 79 22.54 -5.53 30.24
C GLY A 79 21.13 -5.08 30.64
N HIS A 80 20.22 -4.85 29.70
CA HIS A 80 18.82 -4.59 30.01
C HIS A 80 18.03 -5.90 30.19
N GLN A 81 16.92 -5.84 30.95
CA GLN A 81 16.03 -6.99 31.14
C GLN A 81 15.32 -7.36 29.84
N THR A 82 15.03 -8.66 29.70
CA THR A 82 14.20 -9.18 28.61
C THR A 82 12.83 -8.51 28.61
N LEU A 83 12.35 -8.16 27.43
CA LEU A 83 11.01 -7.64 27.24
C LEU A 83 10.00 -8.77 27.49
N PRO A 84 8.86 -8.48 28.14
CA PRO A 84 7.84 -9.48 28.42
C PRO A 84 7.16 -9.95 27.14
N ASN A 85 6.64 -11.18 27.17
CA ASN A 85 5.70 -11.64 26.14
C ASN A 85 4.47 -10.72 26.10
N VAL A 86 4.02 -10.38 24.90
CA VAL A 86 2.79 -9.61 24.67
C VAL A 86 1.94 -10.30 23.62
N GLN A 87 0.63 -10.20 23.79
CA GLN A 87 -0.32 -10.55 22.75
C GLN A 87 -0.22 -9.52 21.62
N PHE A 88 -0.24 -9.98 20.37
CA PHE A 88 -0.24 -9.08 19.21
C PHE A 88 -1.51 -8.23 19.18
N THR A 89 -1.34 -6.93 19.01
CA THR A 89 -2.47 -6.00 18.80
C THR A 89 -3.12 -6.22 17.42
N PHE A 90 -2.31 -6.52 16.38
CA PHE A 90 -2.79 -6.68 15.01
C PHE A 90 -2.27 -7.99 14.39
N PRO A 91 -2.73 -9.16 14.87
CA PRO A 91 -2.23 -10.46 14.40
C PRO A 91 -2.56 -10.75 12.93
N ASP A 92 -3.59 -10.09 12.40
CA ASP A 92 -4.22 -10.33 11.10
C ASP A 92 -4.05 -9.17 10.10
N ILE A 93 -3.29 -8.13 10.46
CA ILE A 93 -2.89 -7.06 9.54
C ILE A 93 -1.44 -7.29 9.12
N LEU A 94 -1.17 -7.25 7.81
CA LEU A 94 0.19 -7.27 7.29
C LEU A 94 0.76 -5.85 7.34
N LEU A 95 1.85 -5.67 8.09
CA LEU A 95 2.67 -4.47 7.96
C LEU A 95 3.59 -4.62 6.74
N ILE A 96 3.62 -3.61 5.90
CA ILE A 96 4.46 -3.50 4.71
C ILE A 96 5.31 -2.26 4.92
N VAL A 97 6.62 -2.42 4.94
CA VAL A 97 7.55 -1.29 5.00
C VAL A 97 8.21 -1.15 3.64
N GLU A 98 8.05 0.00 3.03
CA GLU A 98 8.65 0.34 1.74
C GLU A 98 9.95 1.12 1.95
N PHE A 99 11.01 0.66 1.29
CA PHE A 99 12.30 1.33 1.22
C PHE A 99 12.46 1.92 -0.17
N THR A 100 12.46 3.25 -0.25
CA THR A 100 12.72 3.95 -1.52
C THR A 100 14.20 3.80 -1.93
N GLU A 101 15.11 3.76 -0.96
CA GLU A 101 16.56 3.63 -1.21
C GLU A 101 17.16 2.42 -0.46
N PRO A 102 17.94 1.56 -1.14
CA PRO A 102 18.59 0.40 -0.51
C PRO A 102 19.52 0.74 0.66
N ALA A 103 20.05 1.97 0.71
CA ALA A 103 20.94 2.44 1.77
C ALA A 103 20.27 2.43 3.16
N TYR A 104 18.94 2.47 3.23
CA TYR A 104 18.19 2.51 4.48
C TYR A 104 17.82 1.12 5.02
N TYR A 105 18.24 0.02 4.38
CA TYR A 105 17.99 -1.34 4.93
C TYR A 105 18.59 -1.57 6.32
N ASN A 106 19.53 -0.74 6.76
CA ASN A 106 20.03 -0.72 8.13
C ASN A 106 18.95 -0.34 9.17
N ALA A 107 17.80 0.22 8.77
CA ALA A 107 16.68 0.53 9.64
C ALA A 107 15.87 -0.71 10.06
N ILE A 108 15.99 -1.83 9.34
CA ILE A 108 15.20 -3.06 9.58
C ILE A 108 15.23 -3.52 11.05
N PRO A 109 16.39 -3.64 11.72
CA PRO A 109 16.41 -4.09 13.12
C PRO A 109 15.63 -3.16 14.07
N TYR A 110 15.60 -1.86 13.80
CA TYR A 110 14.84 -0.90 14.59
C TYR A 110 13.33 -1.04 14.34
N LEU A 111 12.93 -1.23 13.08
CA LEU A 111 11.54 -1.48 12.71
C LEU A 111 11.01 -2.79 13.31
N GLU A 112 11.83 -3.83 13.37
CA GLU A 112 11.52 -5.08 14.07
C GLU A 112 11.24 -4.82 15.55
N LEU A 113 12.10 -4.06 16.24
CA LEU A 113 11.90 -3.72 17.65
C LEU A 113 10.61 -2.92 17.89
N LEU A 114 10.34 -1.95 17.02
CA LEU A 114 9.18 -1.07 17.14
C LEU A 114 7.87 -1.79 16.85
N TYR A 115 7.83 -2.62 15.80
CA TYR A 115 6.56 -3.08 15.22
C TYR A 115 6.30 -4.57 15.34
N ARG A 116 7.31 -5.43 15.50
CA ARG A 116 7.10 -6.90 15.51
C ARG A 116 6.19 -7.37 16.66
N ARG A 117 6.14 -6.61 17.76
CA ARG A 117 5.23 -6.87 18.89
C ARG A 117 3.78 -6.49 18.62
N TYR A 118 3.51 -5.67 17.60
CA TYR A 118 2.17 -5.29 17.15
C TYR A 118 1.73 -6.13 15.95
N PHE A 119 2.63 -6.32 14.99
CA PHE A 119 2.42 -7.03 13.73
C PHE A 119 3.35 -8.25 13.66
N PRO A 120 2.83 -9.48 13.80
CA PRO A 120 3.67 -10.67 13.69
C PRO A 120 4.24 -10.84 12.28
N ASN A 121 3.58 -10.27 11.26
CA ASN A 121 3.98 -10.33 9.86
C ASN A 121 4.37 -8.92 9.38
N ILE A 122 5.64 -8.77 9.02
CA ILE A 122 6.21 -7.55 8.44
C ILE A 122 6.85 -7.94 7.12
N LEU A 123 6.36 -7.36 6.01
CA LEU A 123 6.89 -7.50 4.67
C LEU A 123 7.73 -6.28 4.32
N TYR A 124 9.01 -6.47 4.06
CA TYR A 124 9.87 -5.40 3.55
C TYR A 124 9.81 -5.38 2.02
N CYS A 125 9.57 -4.21 1.46
CA CYS A 125 9.45 -3.99 0.02
C CYS A 125 10.51 -2.99 -0.43
N GLY A 126 11.29 -3.32 -1.47
CA GLY A 126 12.32 -2.40 -1.94
C GLY A 126 13.10 -2.88 -3.16
N LEU A 127 14.12 -2.11 -3.51
CA LEU A 127 15.04 -2.35 -4.63
C LEU A 127 16.30 -3.11 -4.17
N GLU A 128 17.08 -3.62 -5.13
CA GLU A 128 18.42 -4.19 -4.85
C GLU A 128 18.46 -5.23 -3.71
N PRO A 129 17.85 -6.41 -3.91
CA PRO A 129 17.84 -7.50 -2.91
C PRO A 129 19.23 -7.91 -2.41
N GLU A 130 20.28 -7.72 -3.22
CA GLU A 130 21.65 -8.09 -2.84
C GLU A 130 22.19 -7.16 -1.73
N THR A 131 21.89 -5.87 -1.79
CA THR A 131 22.21 -4.90 -0.71
C THR A 131 21.56 -5.30 0.61
N LEU A 132 20.31 -5.77 0.56
CA LEU A 132 19.64 -6.31 1.75
C LEU A 132 20.32 -7.59 2.28
N LYS A 133 20.72 -8.51 1.39
CA LYS A 133 21.42 -9.74 1.79
C LYS A 133 22.75 -9.43 2.48
N GLU A 134 23.51 -8.47 1.95
CA GLU A 134 24.75 -7.99 2.57
C GLU A 134 24.49 -7.42 3.96
N GLN A 135 23.46 -6.59 4.10
CA GLN A 135 23.05 -6.02 5.40
C GLN A 135 22.64 -7.10 6.41
N ILE A 136 21.86 -8.11 5.99
CA ILE A 136 21.46 -9.25 6.84
C ILE A 136 22.69 -9.98 7.42
N VAL A 137 23.75 -10.14 6.61
CA VAL A 137 24.99 -10.79 7.04
C VAL A 137 25.80 -9.87 7.95
N ALA A 138 25.96 -8.60 7.58
CA ALA A 138 26.72 -7.61 8.35
C ALA A 138 26.16 -7.42 9.77
N GLU A 139 24.84 -7.29 9.88
CA GLU A 139 24.12 -7.12 11.16
C GLU A 139 23.86 -8.44 11.90
N LYS A 140 24.27 -9.58 11.31
CA LYS A 140 24.06 -10.93 11.86
C LYS A 140 22.59 -11.18 12.20
N LEU A 141 21.67 -10.74 11.33
CA LEU A 141 20.23 -10.96 11.53
C LEU A 141 19.93 -12.45 11.42
N GLY A 142 19.63 -13.04 12.56
CA GLY A 142 19.39 -14.48 12.71
C GLY A 142 17.93 -14.87 12.61
N PHE A 143 17.08 -14.10 11.93
CA PHE A 143 15.66 -14.41 11.76
C PHE A 143 15.24 -14.28 10.29
N PRO A 144 14.19 -15.00 9.84
CA PRO A 144 13.70 -14.88 8.48
C PRO A 144 13.19 -13.46 8.18
N ILE A 145 13.71 -12.83 7.14
CA ILE A 145 13.23 -11.54 6.63
C ILE A 145 12.23 -11.81 5.52
N TYR A 146 11.01 -11.32 5.68
CA TYR A 146 10.01 -11.42 4.63
C TYR A 146 10.19 -10.25 3.65
N TYR A 147 10.51 -10.57 2.39
CA TYR A 147 10.95 -9.59 1.41
C TYR A 147 10.23 -9.71 0.06
N LEU A 148 9.95 -8.54 -0.52
CA LEU A 148 9.42 -8.36 -1.86
C LEU A 148 10.29 -7.37 -2.63
N GLN A 149 10.90 -7.82 -3.72
CA GLN A 149 11.47 -6.89 -4.69
C GLN A 149 10.34 -6.30 -5.53
N ALA A 150 10.15 -4.98 -5.47
CA ALA A 150 9.22 -4.20 -6.29
C ALA A 150 9.84 -2.83 -6.64
N LEU A 151 9.05 -1.89 -7.17
CA LEU A 151 9.45 -0.49 -7.43
C LEU A 151 10.40 -0.30 -8.62
N ASN A 152 10.39 -1.20 -9.62
CA ASN A 152 11.42 -1.29 -10.66
C ASN A 152 11.68 0.00 -11.46
N ASP A 153 10.69 0.89 -11.54
CA ASP A 153 10.76 2.05 -12.43
C ASP A 153 11.03 3.37 -11.68
N THR A 154 10.40 3.61 -10.53
CA THR A 154 10.59 4.83 -9.70
C THR A 154 9.87 4.66 -8.34
N TRP A 155 10.14 5.58 -7.40
CA TRP A 155 9.31 5.79 -6.20
C TRP A 155 7.83 6.10 -6.49
N GLN A 156 7.46 6.41 -7.74
CA GLN A 156 6.09 6.78 -8.09
C GLN A 156 5.13 5.59 -8.04
N THR A 157 5.63 4.35 -8.05
CA THR A 157 4.81 3.13 -8.08
C THR A 157 4.78 2.37 -6.75
N LYS A 158 4.99 3.05 -5.61
CA LYS A 158 4.93 2.46 -4.24
C LYS A 158 3.74 1.54 -3.97
N TYR A 159 2.59 1.80 -4.60
CA TYR A 159 1.40 0.95 -4.51
C TYR A 159 1.59 -0.48 -5.04
N GLU A 160 2.67 -0.78 -5.78
CA GLU A 160 3.07 -2.13 -6.17
C GLU A 160 3.31 -3.04 -4.97
N CYS A 161 3.90 -2.50 -3.89
CA CYS A 161 4.17 -3.26 -2.68
C CYS A 161 2.88 -3.84 -2.09
N ILE A 162 1.85 -3.02 -1.94
CA ILE A 162 0.53 -3.46 -1.48
C ILE A 162 -0.14 -4.38 -2.50
N GLN A 163 -0.07 -4.06 -3.79
CA GLN A 163 -0.67 -4.88 -4.85
C GLN A 163 -0.15 -6.32 -4.79
N HIS A 164 1.16 -6.51 -4.70
CA HIS A 164 1.77 -7.83 -4.61
C HIS A 164 1.45 -8.53 -3.29
N ALA A 165 1.41 -7.79 -2.18
CA ALA A 165 0.99 -8.31 -0.89
C ALA A 165 -0.47 -8.82 -0.90
N MET A 166 -1.39 -8.09 -1.56
CA MET A 166 -2.80 -8.47 -1.69
C MET A 166 -3.02 -9.74 -2.52
N LYS A 167 -2.09 -10.04 -3.42
CA LYS A 167 -2.13 -11.25 -4.27
C LYS A 167 -1.64 -12.50 -3.55
N MET A 168 -1.04 -12.38 -2.36
CA MET A 168 -0.59 -13.53 -1.59
C MET A 168 -1.74 -14.44 -1.15
N CYS A 169 -1.45 -15.73 -0.97
CA CYS A 169 -2.44 -16.71 -0.49
C CYS A 169 -2.84 -16.57 0.99
N ASP A 170 -2.35 -15.54 1.69
CA ASP A 170 -2.61 -15.34 3.11
C ASP A 170 -3.95 -14.66 3.39
N ASN A 171 -4.50 -14.93 4.58
CA ASN A 171 -5.80 -14.46 5.05
C ASN A 171 -5.67 -13.21 5.93
N PHE A 172 -4.93 -12.19 5.48
CA PHE A 172 -4.90 -10.90 6.18
C PHE A 172 -6.23 -10.15 6.04
N THR A 173 -6.67 -9.50 7.11
CA THR A 173 -7.88 -8.66 7.14
C THR A 173 -7.60 -7.22 6.69
N GLY A 174 -6.32 -6.82 6.66
CA GLY A 174 -5.89 -5.54 6.12
C GLY A 174 -4.40 -5.48 5.83
N TYR A 175 -4.02 -4.44 5.11
CA TYR A 175 -2.66 -4.17 4.64
C TYR A 175 -2.28 -2.76 5.06
N LEU A 176 -1.21 -2.62 5.82
CA LEU A 176 -0.69 -1.32 6.26
C LEU A 176 0.66 -1.09 5.60
N LEU A 177 0.76 -0.10 4.72
CA LEU A 177 2.00 0.37 4.14
C LEU A 177 2.53 1.56 4.92
N ILE A 178 3.82 1.55 5.21
CA ILE A 178 4.59 2.72 5.64
C ILE A 178 5.88 2.88 4.84
N GLY A 179 6.35 4.12 4.72
CA GLY A 179 7.73 4.42 4.32
C GLY A 179 8.73 4.02 5.41
N ASP A 180 9.98 3.86 5.02
CA ASP A 180 11.12 3.54 5.90
C ASP A 180 11.45 4.64 6.91
N ASP A 181 11.06 5.88 6.61
CA ASP A 181 11.19 7.06 7.45
C ASP A 181 9.92 7.40 8.27
N THR A 182 8.88 6.58 8.17
CA THR A 182 7.58 6.85 8.79
C THR A 182 7.38 6.10 10.11
N LEU A 183 7.11 6.86 11.18
CA LEU A 183 6.75 6.32 12.48
C LEU A 183 5.23 6.39 12.70
N ILE A 184 4.65 5.27 13.12
CA ILE A 184 3.22 5.18 13.40
C ILE A 184 2.99 5.29 14.91
N ASN A 185 2.08 6.18 15.31
CA ASN A 185 1.53 6.17 16.66
C ASN A 185 0.58 4.96 16.83
N MET A 186 1.10 3.88 17.44
CA MET A 186 0.35 2.63 17.64
C MET A 186 -0.93 2.82 18.47
N THR A 187 -0.92 3.74 19.44
CA THR A 187 -2.11 4.01 20.29
C THR A 187 -3.24 4.59 19.46
N ASN A 188 -2.92 5.53 18.55
CA ASN A 188 -3.91 6.12 17.67
C ASN A 188 -4.34 5.12 16.60
N PHE A 189 -3.39 4.33 16.06
CA PHE A 189 -3.73 3.25 15.14
C PHE A 189 -4.68 2.24 15.74
N GLU A 190 -4.50 1.79 16.99
CA GLU A 190 -5.45 0.88 17.63
C GLU A 190 -6.88 1.42 17.68
N ARG A 191 -7.06 2.72 17.91
CA ARG A 191 -8.38 3.36 18.03
C ARG A 191 -9.06 3.59 16.69
N THR A 192 -8.32 3.70 15.59
CA THR A 192 -8.93 4.05 14.30
C THR A 192 -9.68 2.85 13.69
N PRO A 193 -10.89 3.04 13.14
CA PRO A 193 -11.64 1.92 12.60
C PRO A 193 -11.01 1.29 11.35
N LYS A 194 -10.81 -0.02 11.40
CA LYS A 194 -10.13 -0.82 10.35
C LYS A 194 -11.02 -1.21 9.16
N TYR A 195 -12.20 -0.61 9.04
CA TYR A 195 -13.10 -0.92 7.94
C TYR A 195 -12.97 0.07 6.78
N LYS A 196 -12.13 1.11 6.82
CA LYS A 196 -11.96 2.08 5.72
C LYS A 196 -10.51 2.16 5.27
N ALA A 197 -10.27 2.63 4.05
CA ALA A 197 -8.92 3.01 3.63
C ALA A 197 -8.48 4.27 4.38
N MET A 198 -7.23 4.33 4.82
CA MET A 198 -6.68 5.45 5.60
C MET A 198 -5.37 5.93 4.99
N VAL A 199 -5.20 7.25 5.00
CA VAL A 199 -3.97 7.97 4.61
C VAL A 199 -3.63 8.97 5.72
N GLY A 200 -2.45 9.59 5.66
CA GLY A 200 -2.02 10.60 6.62
C GLY A 200 -3.02 11.76 6.80
N ASP A 201 -3.04 12.35 7.99
CA ASP A 201 -3.93 13.47 8.37
C ASP A 201 -3.75 14.71 7.47
N GLU A 202 -2.53 14.90 6.96
CA GLU A 202 -2.18 15.96 6.02
C GLU A 202 -3.12 16.00 4.83
N PHE A 203 -3.67 14.85 4.40
CA PHE A 203 -4.62 14.77 3.30
C PHE A 203 -5.82 15.69 3.50
N VAL A 204 -6.36 15.66 4.71
CA VAL A 204 -7.57 16.40 5.08
C VAL A 204 -7.24 17.85 5.40
N ARG A 205 -6.03 18.10 5.93
CA ARG A 205 -5.59 19.43 6.37
C ARG A 205 -5.14 20.30 5.22
N SER A 206 -4.33 19.76 4.31
CA SER A 206 -3.75 20.52 3.21
C SER A 206 -4.75 20.71 2.07
N ARG A 207 -5.62 19.71 1.83
CA ARG A 207 -6.59 19.66 0.72
C ARG A 207 -5.98 20.11 -0.61
N LEU A 208 -4.70 19.80 -0.81
CA LEU A 208 -3.98 20.22 -1.99
C LEU A 208 -4.55 19.50 -3.21
N PHE A 209 -4.78 20.26 -4.27
CA PHE A 209 -5.33 19.72 -5.50
C PHE A 209 -4.66 20.34 -6.72
N VAL A 210 -4.72 19.59 -7.82
CA VAL A 210 -4.34 20.02 -9.17
C VAL A 210 -5.58 20.01 -10.06
N ILE A 211 -5.61 20.87 -11.08
CA ILE A 211 -6.70 20.94 -12.05
C ILE A 211 -6.23 20.32 -13.36
N THR A 212 -7.09 19.51 -13.97
CA THR A 212 -6.82 18.77 -15.21
C THR A 212 -6.53 19.66 -16.41
N THR A 213 -6.96 20.92 -16.40
CA THR A 213 -6.77 21.88 -17.50
C THR A 213 -5.46 22.65 -17.42
N HIS A 214 -4.78 22.68 -16.28
CA HIS A 214 -3.55 23.45 -16.10
C HIS A 214 -2.33 22.51 -16.07
N PHE A 215 -1.28 22.88 -16.81
CA PHE A 215 -0.05 22.10 -16.91
C PHE A 215 0.98 22.44 -15.82
N GLN A 216 0.99 23.69 -15.35
CA GLN A 216 1.92 24.16 -14.32
C GLN A 216 1.18 24.33 -12.99
N TYR A 217 1.76 23.76 -11.94
CA TYR A 217 1.26 23.82 -10.56
C TYR A 217 2.40 24.05 -9.59
N SER A 218 2.05 24.40 -8.35
CA SER A 218 2.97 24.44 -7.23
C SER A 218 3.63 23.09 -6.95
N TRP A 219 2.96 21.97 -7.26
CA TRP A 219 3.53 20.64 -7.23
C TRP A 219 4.19 20.30 -8.59
N PRO A 220 5.54 20.31 -8.67
CA PRO A 220 6.25 20.23 -9.96
C PRO A 220 6.03 18.92 -10.70
N CYS A 221 5.72 17.83 -9.99
CA CYS A 221 5.55 16.51 -10.57
C CYS A 221 4.27 16.39 -11.41
N TRP A 222 3.32 17.31 -11.28
CA TRP A 222 2.08 17.27 -12.09
C TRP A 222 2.33 17.37 -13.60
N GLY A 223 3.34 18.14 -14.01
CA GLY A 223 3.68 18.27 -15.43
C GLY A 223 4.48 17.09 -16.00
N LEU A 224 4.94 16.16 -15.16
CA LEU A 224 5.83 15.06 -15.54
C LEU A 224 5.05 13.79 -15.94
N GLU A 225 5.77 12.75 -16.39
CA GLU A 225 5.20 11.50 -16.95
C GLU A 225 4.10 10.89 -16.05
N GLY A 226 4.37 10.75 -14.74
CA GLY A 226 3.42 10.19 -13.77
C GLY A 226 2.37 11.15 -13.22
N GLY A 227 2.36 12.42 -13.67
CA GLY A 227 1.40 13.42 -13.23
C GLY A 227 0.15 13.46 -14.12
N ARG A 228 -0.03 14.59 -14.82
CA ARG A 228 -1.25 14.93 -15.56
C ARG A 228 -1.58 13.92 -16.65
N SER A 229 -0.62 13.61 -17.50
CA SER A 229 -0.85 12.72 -18.65
C SER A 229 -1.22 11.31 -18.19
N ALA A 230 -0.53 10.79 -17.16
CA ALA A 230 -0.87 9.51 -16.55
C ALA A 230 -2.29 9.50 -15.97
N MET A 231 -2.63 10.49 -15.14
CA MET A 231 -3.96 10.55 -14.50
C MET A 231 -5.09 10.77 -15.51
N LEU A 232 -4.86 11.53 -16.58
CA LEU A 232 -5.84 11.63 -17.68
C LEU A 232 -5.99 10.30 -18.43
N GLY A 233 -4.89 9.55 -18.62
CA GLY A 233 -4.95 8.19 -19.16
C GLY A 233 -5.83 7.28 -18.32
N VAL A 234 -5.59 7.24 -17.01
CA VAL A 234 -6.39 6.48 -16.03
C VAL A 234 -7.86 6.89 -16.09
N LEU A 235 -8.16 8.20 -16.04
CA LEU A 235 -9.53 8.69 -16.04
C LEU A 235 -10.25 8.38 -17.36
N ASN A 236 -9.58 8.53 -18.50
CA ASN A 236 -10.14 8.22 -19.81
C ASN A 236 -10.45 6.73 -19.95
N GLU A 237 -9.57 5.84 -19.47
CA GLU A 237 -9.82 4.40 -19.50
C GLU A 237 -10.94 3.99 -18.55
N LEU A 238 -10.99 4.56 -17.33
CA LEU A 238 -12.12 4.35 -16.42
C LEU A 238 -13.44 4.81 -17.02
N ALA A 239 -13.46 6.01 -17.63
CA ALA A 239 -14.66 6.55 -18.26
C ALA A 239 -15.08 5.70 -19.48
N PHE A 240 -14.12 5.18 -20.24
CA PHE A 240 -14.39 4.25 -21.33
C PHE A 240 -15.04 2.97 -20.79
N LYS A 241 -14.43 2.32 -19.80
CA LYS A 241 -14.96 1.10 -19.16
C LYS A 241 -16.35 1.32 -18.57
N ALA A 242 -16.55 2.44 -17.88
CA ALA A 242 -17.84 2.79 -17.28
C ALA A 242 -18.96 3.01 -18.31
N ASN A 243 -18.68 3.72 -19.41
CA ASN A 243 -19.70 4.16 -20.36
C ASN A 243 -19.86 3.25 -21.59
N ARG A 244 -18.79 2.58 -22.02
CA ARG A 244 -18.78 1.73 -23.22
C ARG A 244 -18.86 0.26 -22.88
N ASP A 245 -18.07 -0.18 -21.90
CA ASP A 245 -18.04 -1.60 -21.50
C ASP A 245 -19.12 -1.93 -20.45
N ASN A 246 -19.85 -0.91 -19.98
CA ASN A 246 -20.84 -1.01 -18.90
C ASN A 246 -20.26 -1.65 -17.62
N ASP A 247 -18.98 -1.37 -17.33
CA ASP A 247 -18.29 -1.86 -16.14
C ASP A 247 -18.88 -1.20 -14.88
N HIS A 248 -19.65 -1.96 -14.12
CA HIS A 248 -20.32 -1.49 -12.90
C HIS A 248 -19.35 -1.02 -11.82
N LEU A 249 -18.17 -1.65 -11.71
CA LEU A 249 -17.14 -1.24 -10.75
C LEU A 249 -16.57 0.12 -11.13
N ALA A 250 -16.24 0.34 -12.41
CA ALA A 250 -15.79 1.64 -12.92
C ALA A 250 -16.85 2.74 -12.71
N GLN A 251 -18.11 2.42 -13.01
CA GLN A 251 -19.22 3.34 -12.82
C GLN A 251 -19.38 3.74 -11.34
N GLN A 252 -19.36 2.75 -10.42
CA GLN A 252 -19.49 3.01 -8.99
C GLN A 252 -18.30 3.81 -8.46
N PHE A 253 -17.08 3.46 -8.87
CA PHE A 253 -15.85 4.16 -8.48
C PHE A 253 -15.92 5.64 -8.88
N LEU A 254 -16.24 5.94 -10.14
CA LEU A 254 -16.35 7.32 -10.63
C LEU A 254 -17.48 8.09 -9.94
N ARG A 255 -18.65 7.48 -9.73
CA ARG A 255 -19.76 8.12 -8.99
C ARG A 255 -19.34 8.50 -7.57
N ASN A 256 -18.70 7.59 -6.85
CA ASN A 256 -18.24 7.85 -5.49
C ASN A 256 -17.17 8.94 -5.47
N TYR A 257 -16.20 8.88 -6.39
CA TYR A 257 -15.15 9.88 -6.50
C TYR A 257 -15.75 11.29 -6.70
N TYR A 258 -16.60 11.47 -7.71
CA TYR A 258 -17.20 12.76 -8.00
C TYR A 258 -18.16 13.24 -6.92
N SER A 259 -18.85 12.33 -6.23
CA SER A 259 -19.64 12.67 -5.04
C SER A 259 -18.76 13.16 -3.88
N PHE A 260 -17.53 12.66 -3.75
CA PHE A 260 -16.59 13.09 -2.73
C PHE A 260 -15.97 14.45 -3.07
N VAL A 261 -15.38 14.58 -4.27
CA VAL A 261 -14.63 15.79 -4.65
C VAL A 261 -15.53 16.98 -5.00
N ASN A 262 -16.78 16.71 -5.40
CA ASN A 262 -17.76 17.71 -5.82
C ASN A 262 -17.25 18.67 -6.92
N HIS A 263 -16.35 18.18 -7.77
CA HIS A 263 -15.72 18.91 -8.87
C HIS A 263 -15.37 17.92 -9.99
N SER A 264 -15.50 18.30 -11.25
CA SER A 264 -15.27 17.41 -12.38
C SER A 264 -13.83 17.39 -12.89
N ASN A 265 -13.01 18.36 -12.48
CA ASN A 265 -11.73 18.66 -13.10
C ASN A 265 -10.55 18.73 -12.12
N ILE A 266 -10.68 18.20 -10.90
CA ILE A 266 -9.59 18.22 -9.92
C ILE A 266 -9.13 16.81 -9.54
N PHE A 267 -7.87 16.72 -9.11
CA PHE A 267 -7.32 15.61 -8.36
C PHE A 267 -6.66 16.11 -7.08
N TYR A 268 -6.94 15.46 -5.96
CA TYR A 268 -6.17 15.69 -4.74
C TYR A 268 -4.81 15.02 -4.83
N PHE A 269 -3.79 15.60 -4.20
CA PHE A 269 -2.46 15.01 -4.11
C PHE A 269 -1.84 15.22 -2.73
N MET A 270 -0.90 14.35 -2.36
CA MET A 270 -0.09 14.44 -1.14
C MET A 270 1.08 13.45 -1.18
N ALA A 271 2.08 13.64 -0.30
CA ALA A 271 3.06 12.58 -0.02
C ALA A 271 2.37 11.34 0.59
N ILE A 272 2.78 10.14 0.19
CA ILE A 272 2.17 8.88 0.62
C ILE A 272 3.25 7.97 1.20
N ASP A 273 3.46 8.11 2.51
CA ASP A 273 4.30 7.20 3.31
C ASP A 273 3.48 6.50 4.41
N PHE A 274 2.15 6.66 4.39
CA PHE A 274 1.20 5.91 5.21
C PHE A 274 -0.05 5.57 4.40
N LEU A 275 -0.38 4.28 4.30
CA LEU A 275 -1.62 3.82 3.68
C LEU A 275 -2.11 2.53 4.33
N TYR A 276 -3.31 2.55 4.90
CA TYR A 276 -4.02 1.33 5.29
C TYR A 276 -5.12 1.00 4.29
N VAL A 277 -5.21 -0.26 3.87
CA VAL A 277 -6.29 -0.77 3.02
C VAL A 277 -6.88 -2.05 3.65
N PRO A 278 -8.18 -2.07 4.01
CA PRO A 278 -8.84 -3.29 4.47
C PRO A 278 -9.03 -4.29 3.33
N LYS A 279 -8.99 -5.58 3.64
CA LYS A 279 -9.12 -6.69 2.67
C LYS A 279 -10.36 -6.60 1.80
N ARG A 280 -11.47 -6.07 2.33
CA ARG A 280 -12.73 -5.85 1.57
C ARG A 280 -12.57 -4.91 0.37
N LEU A 281 -11.52 -4.08 0.35
CA LEU A 281 -11.20 -3.18 -0.75
C LEU A 281 -10.10 -3.74 -1.68
N SER A 282 -9.60 -4.96 -1.45
CA SER A 282 -8.51 -5.51 -2.26
C SER A 282 -8.88 -5.68 -3.74
N SER A 283 -10.12 -6.09 -4.07
CA SER A 283 -10.53 -6.24 -5.47
C SER A 283 -10.46 -4.91 -6.23
N ILE A 284 -11.04 -3.86 -5.66
CA ILE A 284 -11.04 -2.51 -6.24
C ILE A 284 -9.65 -1.87 -6.21
N PHE A 285 -8.84 -2.15 -5.17
CA PHE A 285 -7.45 -1.71 -5.13
C PHE A 285 -6.64 -2.33 -6.27
N LEU A 286 -6.71 -3.65 -6.44
CA LEU A 286 -6.01 -4.37 -7.51
C LEU A 286 -6.47 -3.93 -8.91
N TYR A 287 -7.76 -3.68 -9.07
CA TYR A 287 -8.32 -3.11 -10.30
C TYR A 287 -7.69 -1.74 -10.59
N MET A 288 -7.69 -0.85 -9.61
CA MET A 288 -7.16 0.52 -9.76
C MET A 288 -5.65 0.55 -9.94
N THR A 289 -4.88 -0.22 -9.17
CA THR A 289 -3.42 -0.26 -9.33
C THR A 289 -2.99 -0.85 -10.67
N SER A 290 -3.79 -1.72 -11.28
CA SER A 290 -3.52 -2.18 -12.65
C SER A 290 -3.55 -1.03 -13.67
N LEU A 291 -4.49 -0.08 -13.51
CA LEU A 291 -4.56 1.13 -14.33
C LEU A 291 -3.44 2.10 -13.98
N PHE A 292 -3.18 2.30 -12.69
CA PHE A 292 -2.10 3.18 -12.24
C PHE A 292 -0.75 2.71 -12.79
N LEU A 293 -0.44 1.41 -12.75
CA LEU A 293 0.76 0.84 -13.35
C LEU A 293 0.81 1.05 -14.86
N LYS A 294 -0.29 0.74 -15.57
CA LYS A 294 -0.36 0.89 -17.03
C LYS A 294 0.00 2.31 -17.48
N TYR A 295 -0.42 3.31 -16.72
CA TYR A 295 -0.18 4.72 -17.02
C TYR A 295 0.97 5.33 -16.22
N LYS A 296 1.65 4.55 -15.37
CA LYS A 296 2.69 5.00 -14.43
C LYS A 296 2.26 6.21 -13.58
N ALA A 297 1.02 6.21 -13.11
CA ALA A 297 0.49 7.30 -12.30
C ALA A 297 1.23 7.40 -10.96
N SER A 298 1.63 8.61 -10.57
CA SER A 298 2.31 8.83 -9.30
C SER A 298 1.42 8.45 -8.12
N VAL A 299 2.00 7.70 -7.18
CA VAL A 299 1.39 7.32 -5.90
C VAL A 299 0.76 8.52 -5.19
N GLU A 300 1.39 9.70 -5.28
CA GLU A 300 0.95 10.94 -4.65
C GLU A 300 -0.39 11.47 -5.16
N VAL A 301 -0.88 10.99 -6.31
CA VAL A 301 -2.22 11.33 -6.84
C VAL A 301 -3.09 10.08 -6.96
N ALA A 302 -2.49 8.95 -7.34
CA ALA A 302 -3.17 7.68 -7.53
C ALA A 302 -3.83 7.18 -6.24
N ILE A 303 -3.14 7.24 -5.11
CA ILE A 303 -3.68 6.81 -3.82
C ILE A 303 -4.77 7.77 -3.31
N PRO A 304 -4.60 9.09 -3.31
CA PRO A 304 -5.70 10.02 -3.04
C PRO A 304 -6.94 9.78 -3.89
N PHE A 305 -6.76 9.56 -5.20
CA PHE A 305 -7.86 9.24 -6.11
C PHE A 305 -8.61 7.97 -5.68
N PHE A 306 -7.88 6.90 -5.36
CA PHE A 306 -8.43 5.65 -4.83
C PHE A 306 -9.20 5.86 -3.52
N VAL A 307 -8.60 6.57 -2.56
CA VAL A 307 -9.17 6.77 -1.22
C VAL A 307 -10.44 7.60 -1.26
N CYS A 308 -10.46 8.68 -2.07
CA CYS A 308 -11.65 9.51 -2.28
C CYS A 308 -12.83 8.71 -2.83
N ALA A 309 -12.57 7.75 -3.73
CA ALA A 309 -13.62 6.93 -4.33
C ALA A 309 -14.12 5.79 -3.42
N CYS A 310 -13.28 5.33 -2.47
CA CYS A 310 -13.62 4.20 -1.61
C CYS A 310 -14.25 4.61 -0.27
N ASN A 311 -14.05 5.85 0.17
CA ASN A 311 -14.60 6.36 1.42
C ASN A 311 -15.90 7.12 1.15
N THR A 312 -17.03 6.40 1.20
CA THR A 312 -18.40 6.90 0.92
C THR A 312 -18.94 7.90 1.97
N GLN A 313 -18.18 8.22 3.01
CA GLN A 313 -18.48 9.29 3.97
C GLN A 313 -17.39 10.35 3.86
N ARG A 314 -17.77 11.64 3.84
CA ARG A 314 -16.90 12.84 3.76
C ARG A 314 -15.82 12.96 4.86
N THR A 315 -15.66 11.95 5.69
CA THR A 315 -14.68 11.83 6.75
C THR A 315 -13.79 10.63 6.47
N CYS A 316 -12.65 10.86 5.79
CA CYS A 316 -11.47 10.03 6.02
C CYS A 316 -11.19 10.06 7.52
N THR A 317 -11.25 8.89 8.17
CA THR A 317 -11.07 8.82 9.64
C THR A 317 -9.58 8.75 9.94
N LEU A 318 -9.16 9.63 10.84
CA LEU A 318 -7.80 10.13 11.02
C LEU A 318 -6.96 9.23 11.93
N LEU A 319 -5.65 9.41 11.83
CA LEU A 319 -4.68 9.13 12.88
C LEU A 319 -4.16 10.48 13.34
N GLU A 320 -4.45 10.86 14.58
CA GLU A 320 -3.74 11.96 15.25
C GLU A 320 -2.34 11.52 15.72
#